data_AF-A0A662M4R8-F1
#
_entry.id   AF-A0A662M4R8-F1
#
_cell.length_a   1.000
_cell.length_b   1.000
_cell.length_c   1.000
_cell.angle_alpha   90.00
_cell.angle_beta   90.00
_cell.angle_gamma   90.00
#
_symmetry.space_group_name_H-M   'P 1'
#
loop_
_entity.id
_entity.type
_entity.pdbx_description
1 polymer ?
#
loop_
_entity_poly.entity_id
_entity_poly.type
_entity_poly.pdbx_seq_one_letter_code
_entity_poly.pdbx_strand_id
1 'polypeptide(L)'
;SKEKFFEIMNSTRENDRVSIRFYSNGSFHNVSLRLADKYDFIKNEEDKGKGFLGIGIVNLDDVVVDANYFVRYLNPFKTNFLTFAVLPLLGLSPFPSHLINLYTPPYIFWVFYTIVYWVFFINFAVATFNVLPIVPLDGGYMMGNVVEGVLFKLRGKMRLRVDDKKIELISKNITMLISLLTVLLILLPFIIPRLG
;
A
#
# COMPACT_ATOMS: atom_id res chain seq x y z
N SER A 1 -24.93 14.20 -9.35
CA SER A 1 -23.62 14.64 -8.83
C SER A 1 -23.71 14.78 -7.33
N LYS A 2 -22.67 14.34 -6.63
CA LYS A 2 -22.44 14.51 -5.18
C LYS A 2 -22.68 15.94 -4.71
N GLU A 3 -22.23 16.95 -5.46
CA GLU A 3 -22.38 18.37 -5.13
C GLU A 3 -23.85 18.79 -5.04
N LYS A 4 -24.64 18.45 -6.07
CA LYS A 4 -26.07 18.75 -6.12
C LYS A 4 -26.85 18.09 -4.98
N PHE A 5 -26.43 16.90 -4.54
CA PHE A 5 -27.05 16.29 -3.36
C PHE A 5 -26.77 17.10 -2.10
N PHE A 6 -25.51 17.48 -1.86
CA PHE A 6 -25.16 18.26 -0.67
C PHE A 6 -25.81 19.64 -0.68
N GLU A 7 -25.94 20.27 -1.84
CA GLU A 7 -26.69 21.52 -2.01
C GLU A 7 -28.15 21.36 -1.57
N ILE A 8 -28.83 20.32 -2.06
CA ILE A 8 -30.21 20.01 -1.66
C ILE A 8 -30.28 19.75 -0.15
N MET A 9 -29.42 18.89 0.40
CA MET A 9 -29.46 18.56 1.83
C MET A 9 -29.15 19.77 2.72
N ASN A 10 -28.24 20.64 2.31
CA ASN A 10 -27.93 21.86 3.07
C ASN A 10 -29.11 22.86 3.10
N SER A 11 -30.04 22.76 2.15
CA SER A 11 -31.28 23.55 2.14
C SER A 11 -32.39 22.96 3.01
N THR A 12 -32.26 21.70 3.46
CA THR A 12 -33.24 21.03 4.31
C THR A 12 -32.97 21.21 5.80
N ARG A 13 -34.00 21.05 6.62
CA ARG A 13 -33.92 21.10 8.08
C ARG A 13 -34.32 19.78 8.73
N GLU A 14 -34.05 19.70 10.02
CA GLU A 14 -34.60 18.65 10.87
C GLU A 14 -36.12 18.52 10.66
N ASN A 15 -36.62 17.29 10.63
CA ASN A 15 -38.03 16.92 10.49
C ASN A 15 -38.66 17.13 9.11
N ASP A 16 -37.93 17.71 8.15
CA ASP A 16 -38.35 17.73 6.76
C ASP A 16 -38.52 16.31 6.22
N ARG A 17 -39.48 16.14 5.30
CA ARG A 17 -39.72 14.88 4.61
C ARG A 17 -39.15 14.92 3.21
N VAL A 18 -38.29 13.95 2.90
CA VAL A 18 -37.72 13.77 1.57
C VAL A 18 -38.17 12.44 0.97
N SER A 19 -38.45 12.43 -0.33
CA SER A 19 -38.77 11.21 -1.06
C SER A 19 -37.55 10.77 -1.87
N ILE A 20 -37.10 9.55 -1.65
CA ILE A 20 -35.93 8.99 -2.31
C ILE A 20 -36.38 7.83 -3.19
N ARG A 21 -35.94 7.87 -4.45
CA ARG A 21 -36.03 6.73 -5.37
C ARG A 21 -34.67 6.07 -5.47
N PHE A 22 -34.58 4.78 -5.18
CA PHE A 22 -33.34 4.02 -5.30
C PHE A 22 -33.57 2.70 -6.05
N TYR A 23 -32.51 2.16 -6.63
CA TYR A 23 -32.54 0.87 -7.33
C TYR A 23 -31.89 -0.18 -6.44
N SER A 24 -32.59 -1.28 -6.19
CA SER A 24 -32.07 -2.42 -5.43
C SER A 24 -32.74 -3.71 -5.88
N ASN A 25 -31.98 -4.79 -5.94
CA ASN A 25 -32.45 -6.13 -6.30
C ASN A 25 -33.31 -6.15 -7.59
N GLY A 26 -32.85 -5.50 -8.66
CA GLY A 26 -33.51 -5.53 -9.96
C GLY A 26 -34.68 -4.56 -10.16
N SER A 27 -35.05 -3.76 -9.16
CA SER A 27 -36.25 -2.91 -9.20
C SER A 27 -36.04 -1.54 -8.54
N PHE A 28 -36.86 -0.57 -8.92
CA PHE A 28 -36.89 0.76 -8.31
C PHE A 28 -37.85 0.77 -7.11
N HIS A 29 -37.39 1.35 -6.01
CA HIS A 29 -38.13 1.53 -4.77
C HIS A 29 -38.25 3.01 -4.46
N ASN A 30 -39.38 3.43 -3.89
CA ASN A 30 -39.59 4.78 -3.40
C ASN A 30 -39.81 4.73 -1.89
N VAL A 31 -39.10 5.55 -1.13
CA VAL A 31 -39.27 5.67 0.32
C VAL A 31 -39.33 7.14 0.70
N SER A 32 -40.27 7.49 1.58
CA SER A 32 -40.32 8.81 2.22
C SER A 32 -39.69 8.72 3.60
N LEU A 33 -38.71 9.58 3.85
CA LEU A 33 -37.92 9.60 5.07
C LEU A 33 -38.06 10.95 5.76
N ARG A 34 -38.09 10.93 7.09
CA ARG A 34 -37.99 12.13 7.94
C ARG A 34 -36.52 12.35 8.25
N LEU A 35 -36.03 13.57 8.01
CA LEU A 35 -34.65 13.93 8.28
C LEU A 35 -34.43 14.16 9.77
N ALA A 36 -33.29 13.71 10.28
CA ALA A 36 -32.83 13.99 11.64
C ALA A 36 -31.99 15.27 11.69
N ASP A 37 -31.63 15.75 12.88
CA ASP A 37 -30.66 16.84 13.03
C ASP A 37 -29.25 16.27 12.80
N LYS A 38 -28.50 16.87 11.87
CA LYS A 38 -27.11 16.51 11.59
C LYS A 38 -26.20 16.68 12.81
N TYR A 39 -26.48 17.64 13.67
CA TYR A 39 -25.74 17.88 14.90
C TYR A 39 -25.78 16.68 15.84
N ASP A 40 -26.89 15.95 15.88
CA ASP A 40 -27.05 14.82 16.80
C ASP A 40 -26.04 13.71 16.55
N PHE A 41 -25.52 13.61 15.31
CA PHE A 41 -24.58 12.57 14.89
C PHE A 41 -23.14 13.07 14.75
N ILE A 42 -22.93 14.29 14.25
CA ILE A 42 -21.58 14.81 13.93
C ILE A 42 -21.01 15.68 15.05
N LYS A 43 -21.88 16.28 15.89
CA LYS A 43 -21.50 17.19 16.99
C LYS A 43 -20.67 18.41 16.53
N ASN A 44 -20.98 18.94 15.33
CA ASN A 44 -20.45 20.20 14.82
C ASN A 44 -21.52 21.30 14.86
N GLU A 45 -21.27 22.40 15.58
CA GLU A 45 -22.23 23.49 15.77
C GLU A 45 -22.73 24.11 14.45
N GLU A 46 -21.91 24.14 13.40
CA GLU A 46 -22.30 24.65 12.07
C GLU A 46 -23.39 23.80 11.37
N ASP A 47 -23.61 22.58 11.85
CA ASP A 47 -24.56 21.62 11.28
C ASP A 47 -25.90 21.58 12.04
N LYS A 48 -26.05 22.38 13.10
CA LYS A 48 -27.25 22.42 13.93
C LYS A 48 -28.51 22.80 13.14
N GLY A 49 -29.53 21.95 13.27
CA GLY A 49 -30.81 22.12 12.59
C GLY A 49 -30.79 21.88 11.08
N LYS A 50 -29.67 21.38 10.51
CA LYS A 50 -29.62 20.91 9.12
C LYS A 50 -30.14 19.48 9.04
N GLY A 51 -30.92 19.21 8.00
CA GLY A 51 -31.45 17.87 7.76
C GLY A 51 -30.36 16.83 7.50
N PHE A 52 -30.49 15.66 8.12
CA PHE A 52 -29.54 14.57 8.01
C PHE A 52 -30.21 13.25 7.65
N LEU A 53 -29.62 12.57 6.67
CA LEU A 53 -30.11 11.32 6.12
C LEU A 53 -29.28 10.10 6.55
N GLY A 54 -28.04 10.30 7.01
CA GLY A 54 -27.17 9.21 7.44
C GLY A 54 -26.57 8.36 6.32
N ILE A 55 -26.54 8.86 5.07
CA ILE A 55 -25.95 8.14 3.93
C ILE A 55 -24.64 8.77 3.46
N GLY A 56 -23.68 7.93 3.10
CA GLY A 56 -22.49 8.34 2.36
C GLY A 56 -22.77 8.38 0.85
N ILE A 57 -22.24 9.37 0.16
CA ILE A 57 -22.38 9.50 -1.29
C ILE A 57 -21.04 9.34 -1.96
N VAL A 58 -21.05 8.46 -2.96
CA VAL A 58 -19.94 8.17 -3.83
C VAL A 58 -20.47 8.32 -5.25
N ASN A 59 -19.82 9.13 -6.09
CA ASN A 59 -20.20 9.16 -7.50
C ASN A 59 -19.74 7.84 -8.14
N LEU A 60 -20.46 7.41 -9.18
CA LEU A 60 -20.06 6.21 -9.90
C LEU A 60 -18.65 6.36 -10.49
N ASP A 61 -18.31 7.55 -10.98
CA ASP A 61 -16.96 7.88 -11.47
C ASP A 61 -15.87 7.79 -10.40
N ASP A 62 -16.24 7.91 -9.11
CA ASP A 62 -15.29 7.77 -7.99
C ASP A 62 -14.99 6.30 -7.65
N VAL A 63 -15.81 5.34 -8.13
CA VAL A 63 -15.68 3.90 -7.84
C VAL A 63 -15.51 3.03 -9.08
N VAL A 64 -15.76 3.58 -10.27
CA VAL A 64 -15.56 2.87 -11.54
C VAL A 64 -14.23 3.26 -12.12
N VAL A 65 -13.36 2.27 -12.30
CA VAL A 65 -12.14 2.39 -13.08
C VAL A 65 -12.38 1.87 -14.49
N ASP A 66 -11.78 2.52 -15.47
CA ASP A 66 -11.80 2.04 -16.86
C ASP A 66 -11.27 0.59 -16.93
N ALA A 67 -11.83 -0.24 -17.81
CA ALA A 67 -11.40 -1.64 -17.94
C ALA A 67 -9.91 -1.78 -18.30
N ASN A 68 -9.31 -0.79 -18.96
CA ASN A 68 -7.88 -0.77 -19.26
C ASN A 68 -7.00 -0.41 -18.05
N TYR A 69 -7.59 0.07 -16.95
CA TYR A 69 -6.86 0.40 -15.72
C TYR A 69 -6.05 -0.81 -15.24
N PHE A 70 -6.71 -1.97 -15.04
CA PHE A 70 -6.02 -3.16 -14.58
C PHE A 70 -5.05 -3.73 -15.62
N VAL A 71 -5.36 -3.63 -16.92
CA VAL A 71 -4.44 -4.07 -17.99
C VAL A 71 -3.11 -3.30 -17.95
N ARG A 72 -3.16 -1.99 -17.74
CA ARG A 72 -1.97 -1.16 -17.61
C ARG A 72 -1.25 -1.44 -16.30
N TYR A 73 -2.01 -1.61 -15.22
CA TYR A 73 -1.50 -1.82 -13.87
C TYR A 73 -0.75 -3.15 -13.71
N LEU A 74 -1.21 -4.20 -14.39
CA LEU A 74 -0.61 -5.54 -14.39
C LEU A 74 0.55 -5.70 -15.39
N ASN A 75 0.84 -4.67 -16.18
CA ASN A 75 1.92 -4.70 -17.16
C ASN A 75 3.16 -3.99 -16.59
N PRO A 76 4.25 -4.72 -16.28
CA PRO A 76 5.44 -4.14 -15.65
C PRO A 76 6.14 -3.08 -16.51
N PHE A 77 5.85 -3.00 -17.81
CA PHE A 77 6.39 -1.99 -18.73
C PHE A 77 5.51 -0.75 -18.86
N LYS A 78 4.26 -0.80 -18.36
CA LYS A 78 3.31 0.32 -18.41
C LYS A 78 2.98 0.89 -17.03
N THR A 79 3.25 0.14 -15.96
CA THR A 79 3.15 0.62 -14.59
C THR A 79 4.53 0.94 -14.02
N ASN A 80 4.57 1.67 -12.91
CA ASN A 80 5.79 1.82 -12.13
C ASN A 80 6.21 0.45 -11.57
N PHE A 81 7.48 0.09 -11.73
CA PHE A 81 8.03 -1.16 -11.23
C PHE A 81 7.75 -1.38 -9.73
N LEU A 82 7.84 -0.32 -8.91
CA LEU A 82 7.53 -0.43 -7.48
C LEU A 82 6.07 -0.77 -7.23
N THR A 83 5.17 -0.19 -8.02
CA THR A 83 3.74 -0.49 -7.99
C THR A 83 3.49 -1.94 -8.40
N PHE A 84 4.17 -2.42 -9.44
CA PHE A 84 4.10 -3.83 -9.87
C PHE A 84 4.61 -4.79 -8.79
N ALA A 85 5.68 -4.42 -8.10
CA ALA A 85 6.29 -5.23 -7.04
C ALA A 85 5.37 -5.36 -5.81
N VAL A 86 4.52 -4.39 -5.50
CA VAL A 86 3.62 -4.45 -4.33
C VAL A 86 2.24 -5.04 -4.64
N LEU A 87 1.93 -5.39 -5.90
CA LEU A 87 0.63 -5.93 -6.29
C LEU A 87 0.11 -7.12 -5.45
N PRO A 88 0.94 -8.07 -4.99
CA PRO A 88 0.47 -9.18 -4.18
C PRO A 88 0.02 -8.74 -2.80
N LEU A 89 0.74 -7.75 -2.25
CA LEU A 89 0.41 -7.18 -0.94
C LEU A 89 -0.92 -6.43 -0.98
N LEU A 90 -1.31 -5.95 -2.16
CA LEU A 90 -2.60 -5.31 -2.42
C LEU A 90 -3.72 -6.32 -2.79
N GLY A 91 -3.40 -7.61 -2.92
CA GLY A 91 -4.35 -8.64 -3.36
C GLY A 91 -4.79 -8.49 -4.82
N LEU A 92 -4.03 -7.74 -5.63
CA LEU A 92 -4.31 -7.47 -7.05
C LEU A 92 -3.49 -8.38 -7.98
N SER A 93 -2.54 -9.15 -7.42
CA SER A 93 -1.82 -10.21 -8.13
C SER A 93 -1.65 -11.46 -7.25
N PRO A 94 -1.79 -12.69 -7.79
CA PRO A 94 -2.25 -13.01 -9.15
C PRO A 94 -3.65 -12.45 -9.39
N PHE A 95 -4.00 -12.27 -10.67
CA PHE A 95 -5.18 -11.48 -11.02
C PHE A 95 -6.45 -12.02 -10.34
N PRO A 96 -7.27 -11.16 -9.70
CA PRO A 96 -8.39 -11.64 -8.89
C PRO A 96 -9.40 -12.44 -9.72
N SER A 97 -9.81 -13.60 -9.20
CA SER A 97 -10.68 -14.55 -9.92
C SER A 97 -12.02 -13.95 -10.33
N HIS A 98 -12.58 -13.04 -9.52
CA HIS A 98 -13.84 -12.36 -9.80
C HIS A 98 -13.75 -11.33 -10.93
N LEU A 99 -12.53 -10.84 -11.24
CA LEU A 99 -12.31 -9.89 -12.33
C LEU A 99 -11.93 -10.57 -13.65
N ILE A 100 -11.55 -11.86 -13.62
CA ILE A 100 -11.17 -12.62 -14.83
C ILE A 100 -12.26 -12.55 -15.90
N ASN A 101 -13.53 -12.59 -15.50
CA ASN A 101 -14.68 -12.54 -16.41
C ASN A 101 -14.84 -11.21 -17.16
N LEU A 102 -14.14 -10.15 -16.73
CA LEU A 102 -14.11 -8.86 -17.45
C LEU A 102 -13.21 -8.90 -18.69
N TYR A 103 -12.47 -9.98 -18.88
CA TYR A 103 -11.49 -10.15 -19.95
C TYR A 103 -11.82 -11.36 -20.81
N THR A 104 -11.38 -11.32 -22.06
CA THR A 104 -11.62 -12.38 -23.06
C THR A 104 -10.48 -13.38 -23.33
N PRO A 105 -9.32 -13.41 -22.64
CA PRO A 105 -8.28 -14.38 -22.96
C PRO A 105 -8.68 -15.79 -22.50
N PRO A 106 -8.12 -16.84 -23.11
CA PRO A 106 -8.43 -18.22 -22.74
C PRO A 106 -7.98 -18.53 -21.31
N TYR A 107 -8.67 -19.45 -20.61
CA TYR A 107 -8.36 -19.82 -19.22
C TYR A 107 -6.88 -20.17 -19.00
N ILE A 108 -6.24 -20.83 -19.96
CA ILE A 108 -4.83 -21.21 -19.90
C ILE A 108 -3.88 -20.00 -19.77
N PHE A 109 -4.26 -18.84 -20.30
CA PHE A 109 -3.49 -17.61 -20.14
C PHE A 109 -3.37 -17.24 -18.66
N TRP A 110 -4.47 -17.30 -17.91
CA TRP A 110 -4.48 -16.94 -16.49
C TRP A 110 -3.67 -17.91 -15.63
N VAL A 111 -3.70 -19.21 -15.98
CA VAL A 111 -2.85 -20.21 -15.33
C VAL A 111 -1.37 -19.89 -15.55
N PHE A 112 -0.98 -19.66 -16.80
CA PHE A 112 0.40 -19.32 -17.14
C PHE A 112 0.86 -18.00 -16.50
N TYR A 113 0.02 -16.96 -16.58
CA TYR A 113 0.26 -15.67 -15.96
C TYR A 113 0.53 -15.82 -14.45
N THR A 114 -0.33 -16.58 -13.76
CA THR A 114 -0.21 -16.82 -12.32
C THR A 114 1.11 -17.52 -11.98
N ILE A 115 1.51 -18.54 -12.73
CA ILE A 115 2.76 -19.27 -12.50
C ILE A 115 3.97 -18.36 -12.72
N VAL A 116 4.05 -17.68 -13.87
CA VAL A 116 5.16 -16.77 -14.19
C VAL A 116 5.25 -15.67 -13.15
N TYR A 117 4.11 -15.12 -12.76
CA TYR A 117 4.02 -14.08 -11.74
C TYR A 117 4.64 -14.54 -10.42
N TRP A 118 4.22 -15.70 -9.90
CA TRP A 118 4.72 -16.22 -8.62
C TRP A 118 6.20 -16.62 -8.67
N VAL A 119 6.64 -17.24 -9.77
CA VAL A 119 8.06 -17.57 -9.96
C VAL A 119 8.89 -16.30 -9.92
N PHE A 120 8.50 -15.26 -10.67
CA PHE A 120 9.16 -13.96 -10.62
C PHE A 120 9.15 -13.38 -9.20
N PHE A 121 7.98 -13.31 -8.57
CA PHE A 121 7.80 -12.63 -7.30
C PHE A 121 8.58 -13.28 -6.16
N ILE A 122 8.59 -14.61 -6.08
CA ILE A 122 9.35 -15.34 -5.05
C ILE A 122 10.85 -15.14 -5.25
N ASN A 123 11.36 -15.28 -6.48
CA ASN A 123 12.79 -15.04 -6.76
C ASN A 123 13.18 -13.60 -6.41
N PHE A 124 12.34 -12.64 -6.77
CA PHE A 124 12.56 -11.24 -6.44
C PHE A 124 12.56 -10.98 -4.93
N ALA A 125 11.59 -11.54 -4.20
CA ALA A 125 11.49 -11.40 -2.75
C ALA A 125 12.70 -12.02 -2.04
N VAL A 126 13.11 -13.23 -2.43
CA VAL A 126 14.29 -13.91 -1.87
C VAL A 126 15.56 -13.13 -2.17
N ALA A 127 15.75 -12.67 -3.41
CA ALA A 127 16.92 -11.88 -3.78
C ALA A 127 16.98 -10.56 -3.00
N THR A 128 15.86 -9.85 -2.88
CA THR A 128 15.79 -8.58 -2.14
C THR A 128 16.06 -8.80 -0.64
N PHE A 129 15.52 -9.88 -0.07
CA PHE A 129 15.78 -10.24 1.32
C PHE A 129 17.26 -10.55 1.55
N ASN A 130 17.88 -11.35 0.68
CA ASN A 130 19.30 -11.71 0.79
C ASN A 130 20.25 -10.52 0.64
N VAL A 131 19.87 -9.48 -0.10
CA VAL A 131 20.71 -8.28 -0.29
C VAL A 131 20.63 -7.31 0.91
N LEU A 132 19.72 -7.53 1.87
CA LEU A 132 19.67 -6.69 3.06
C LEU A 132 21.00 -6.74 3.83
N PRO A 133 21.48 -5.60 4.38
CA PRO A 133 22.74 -5.51 5.11
C PRO A 133 22.60 -6.07 6.54
N ILE A 134 22.22 -7.35 6.64
CA ILE A 134 21.95 -8.08 7.89
C ILE A 134 22.74 -9.37 7.86
N VAL A 135 23.55 -9.66 8.87
CA VAL A 135 24.19 -10.97 9.07
C VAL A 135 23.16 -11.95 9.67
N PRO A 136 22.99 -13.18 9.15
CA PRO A 136 23.88 -13.91 8.24
C PRO A 136 23.46 -13.90 6.75
N LEU A 137 22.71 -12.90 6.29
CA LEU A 137 22.34 -12.77 4.87
C LEU A 137 23.55 -12.34 4.03
N ASP A 138 23.53 -12.68 2.74
CA ASP A 138 24.63 -12.39 1.80
C ASP A 138 24.97 -10.89 1.77
N GLY A 139 23.97 -10.03 1.84
CA GLY A 139 24.12 -8.57 1.88
C GLY A 139 24.84 -8.08 3.14
N GLY A 140 24.70 -8.76 4.27
CA GLY A 140 25.46 -8.48 5.48
C GLY A 140 26.96 -8.74 5.31
N TYR A 141 27.32 -9.88 4.71
CA TYR A 141 28.73 -10.19 4.42
C TYR A 141 29.32 -9.30 3.33
N MET A 142 28.56 -9.00 2.27
CA MET A 142 28.98 -8.03 1.24
C MET A 142 29.22 -6.65 1.85
N MET A 143 28.34 -6.19 2.75
CA MET A 143 28.54 -4.92 3.46
C MET A 143 29.82 -4.95 4.29
N GLY A 144 30.12 -6.06 4.96
CA GLY A 144 31.37 -6.22 5.69
C GLY A 144 32.61 -6.09 4.82
N ASN A 145 32.62 -6.70 3.63
CA ASN A 145 33.73 -6.57 2.67
C ASN A 145 33.88 -5.12 2.18
N VAL A 146 32.78 -4.40 1.97
CA VAL A 146 32.81 -2.98 1.58
C VAL A 146 33.39 -2.12 2.71
N VAL A 147 32.93 -2.32 3.95
CA VAL A 147 33.46 -1.59 5.12
C VAL A 147 34.94 -1.85 5.29
N GLU A 148 35.37 -3.11 5.17
CA GLU A 148 36.77 -3.50 5.28
C GLU A 148 37.63 -2.82 4.20
N GLY A 149 37.19 -2.87 2.94
CA GLY A 149 37.86 -2.20 1.83
C GLY A 149 37.99 -0.68 2.02
N VAL A 150 36.96 -0.04 2.58
CA VAL A 150 37.00 1.39 2.93
C VAL A 150 38.02 1.65 4.04
N LEU A 151 38.04 0.84 5.09
CA LEU A 151 39.00 0.97 6.20
C LEU A 151 40.45 0.81 5.74
N PHE A 152 40.72 -0.17 4.86
CA PHE A 152 42.05 -0.36 4.28
C PHE A 152 42.50 0.86 3.46
N LYS A 153 41.60 1.41 2.64
CA LYS A 153 41.88 2.61 1.84
C LYS A 153 42.16 3.84 2.73
N LEU A 154 41.39 3.99 3.83
CA LEU A 154 41.59 5.06 4.80
C LEU A 154 42.92 4.93 5.56
N ARG A 155 43.29 3.70 5.99
CA ARG A 155 44.59 3.43 6.62
C ARG A 155 45.74 3.91 5.72
N GLY A 156 45.72 3.50 4.45
CA GLY A 156 46.76 3.87 3.48
C GLY A 156 46.86 5.38 3.28
N LYS A 157 45.71 6.07 3.15
CA LYS A 157 45.66 7.52 2.97
C LYS A 157 46.17 8.30 4.19
N MET A 158 45.87 7.84 5.40
CA MET A 158 46.23 8.53 6.65
C MET A 158 47.53 8.02 7.29
N ARG A 159 48.24 7.08 6.65
CA ARG A 159 49.47 6.42 7.18
C ARG A 159 49.31 5.89 8.61
N LEU A 160 48.13 5.37 8.94
CA LEU A 160 47.83 4.87 10.28
C LEU A 160 48.57 3.53 10.51
N ARG A 161 49.19 3.38 11.68
CA ARG A 161 49.81 2.11 12.12
C ARG A 161 48.76 1.19 12.76
N VAL A 162 47.83 0.69 11.94
CA VAL A 162 46.79 -0.25 12.37
C VAL A 162 47.03 -1.60 11.71
N ASP A 163 47.10 -2.64 12.54
CA ASP A 163 47.26 -4.03 12.12
C ASP A 163 46.03 -4.54 11.34
N ASP A 164 46.25 -5.46 10.40
CA ASP A 164 45.19 -6.01 9.54
C ASP A 164 44.09 -6.69 10.38
N LYS A 165 44.47 -7.44 11.42
CA LYS A 165 43.53 -8.10 12.34
C LYS A 165 42.63 -7.11 13.08
N LYS A 166 43.14 -5.91 13.38
CA LYS A 166 42.33 -4.86 14.02
C LYS A 166 41.29 -4.30 13.05
N ILE A 167 41.65 -4.17 11.76
CA ILE A 167 40.72 -3.69 10.72
C ILE A 167 39.60 -4.70 10.50
N GLU A 168 39.92 -5.98 10.42
CA GLU A 168 38.94 -7.06 10.30
C GLU A 168 37.96 -7.05 11.49
N LEU A 169 38.46 -6.95 12.72
CA LEU A 169 37.63 -6.87 13.93
C LEU A 169 36.72 -5.64 13.94
N ILE A 170 37.26 -4.47 13.56
CA ILE A 170 36.49 -3.23 13.46
C ILE A 170 35.41 -3.36 12.38
N SER A 171 35.75 -3.89 11.21
CA SER A 171 34.80 -4.11 10.11
C SER A 171 33.67 -5.03 10.55
N LYS A 172 33.99 -6.15 11.20
CA LYS A 172 32.99 -7.08 11.76
C LYS A 172 32.05 -6.38 12.75
N ASN A 173 32.59 -5.59 13.68
CA ASN A 173 31.78 -4.87 14.66
C ASN A 173 30.87 -3.82 14.00
N ILE A 174 31.38 -3.07 13.03
CA ILE A 174 30.59 -2.11 12.25
C ILE A 174 29.48 -2.83 11.48
N THR A 175 29.79 -3.95 10.85
CA THR A 175 28.82 -4.75 10.08
C THR A 175 27.72 -5.31 10.97
N MET A 176 28.07 -5.82 12.16
CA MET A 176 27.10 -6.26 13.15
C MET A 176 26.22 -5.11 13.64
N LEU A 177 26.79 -3.92 13.85
CA LEU A 177 26.04 -2.72 14.21
C LEU A 177 25.06 -2.32 13.10
N ILE A 178 25.50 -2.29 11.84
CA ILE A 178 24.63 -2.01 10.68
C ILE A 178 23.51 -3.05 10.59
N SER A 179 23.83 -4.32 10.80
CA SER A 179 22.82 -5.40 10.82
C SER A 179 21.76 -5.16 11.88
N LEU A 180 22.19 -4.86 13.12
CA LEU A 180 21.28 -4.57 14.22
C LEU A 180 20.42 -3.34 13.95
N LEU A 181 21.02 -2.26 13.45
CA LEU A 181 20.30 -1.03 13.08
C LEU A 181 19.29 -1.29 11.97
N THR A 182 19.62 -2.11 10.97
CA THR A 182 18.72 -2.44 9.87
C THR A 182 17.50 -3.21 10.38
N VAL A 183 17.71 -4.22 11.23
CA VAL A 183 16.61 -4.95 11.88
C VAL A 183 15.75 -4.01 12.72
N LEU A 184 16.38 -3.12 13.50
CA LEU A 184 15.66 -2.13 14.31
C LEU A 184 14.79 -1.22 13.42
N LEU A 185 15.34 -0.64 12.35
CA LEU A 185 14.62 0.23 11.43
C LEU A 185 13.41 -0.45 10.78
N ILE A 186 13.52 -1.74 10.47
CA ILE A 186 12.41 -2.55 9.93
C ILE A 186 11.32 -2.76 10.99
N LEU A 187 11.70 -2.95 12.26
CA LEU A 187 10.76 -3.24 13.35
C LEU A 187 10.12 -1.97 13.95
N LEU A 188 10.78 -0.81 13.85
CA LEU A 188 10.30 0.46 14.43
C LEU A 188 8.85 0.81 14.04
N PRO A 189 8.42 0.74 12.76
CA PRO A 189 7.05 1.03 12.38
C PRO A 189 5.99 0.15 13.06
N PHE A 190 6.35 -1.04 13.52
CA PHE A 190 5.45 -1.95 14.24
C PHE A 190 5.44 -1.71 15.75
N ILE A 191 6.55 -1.19 16.29
CA ILE A 191 6.73 -0.96 17.73
C ILE A 191 6.17 0.42 18.11
N ILE A 192 6.51 1.48 17.37
CA ILE A 192 6.17 2.87 17.71
C ILE A 192 4.65 3.08 17.91
N PRO A 193 3.76 2.63 17.00
CA PRO A 193 2.32 2.83 17.17
C PRO A 193 1.69 2.05 18.34
N ARG A 194 2.43 1.14 18.96
CA ARG A 194 1.97 0.35 20.12
C ARG A 194 2.45 0.93 21.45
N LEU A 195 3.27 1.97 21.43
CA LEU A 195 3.84 2.62 22.61
C LEU A 195 3.05 3.87 23.04
N GLY A 196 1.97 4.22 22.33
CA GLY A 196 1.08 5.35 22.65
C GLY A 196 -0.36 5.08 22.26
#